data_AF-A0A6P0T8Q7-F1
#
_entry.id   AF-A0A6P0T8Q7-F1
#
_cell.length_a   1.000
_cell.length_b   1.000
_cell.length_c   1.000
_cell.angle_alpha   90.00
_cell.angle_beta   90.00
_cell.angle_gamma   90.00
#
_symmetry.space_group_name_H-M   'P 1'
#
loop_
_entity.id
_entity.type
_entity.pdbx_description
1 polymer ?
#
loop_
_entity_poly.entity_id
_entity_poly.type
_entity_poly.pdbx_seq_one_letter_code
_entity_poly.pdbx_strand_id
1 'polypeptide(L)'
;KSSVLDQVGKWVKLTGSPVYRNNLTVIAARSAEAIDPPSGAVKPDAGKSLGEFSLLGEILDSKCYPGVMKPGQTKTHRSCAIRCISGGVPPVFLVYNQQGDNLYLLLVDRQNQAINSRILDKVADPIRITGEVVQYGDMFVLKADPESYELVTQ
;
A
#
# COMPACT_ATOMS: atom_id res chain seq x y z
N LYS A 1 -23.23 3.66 -4.51
CA LYS A 1 -21.94 3.93 -5.21
C LYS A 1 -21.13 2.65 -5.14
N SER A 2 -20.68 2.11 -6.27
CA SER A 2 -19.85 0.90 -6.30
C SER A 2 -18.46 1.20 -5.72
N SER A 3 -18.00 0.29 -4.88
CA SER A 3 -16.62 0.27 -4.41
C SER A 3 -15.69 -0.07 -5.57
N VAL A 4 -14.43 0.38 -5.50
CA VAL A 4 -13.37 -0.07 -6.42
C VAL A 4 -13.24 -1.60 -6.38
N LEU A 5 -13.41 -2.19 -5.19
CA LEU A 5 -13.31 -3.64 -4.99
C LEU A 5 -14.41 -4.44 -5.70
N ASP A 6 -15.58 -3.83 -5.97
CA ASP A 6 -16.68 -4.50 -6.67
C ASP A 6 -16.41 -4.66 -8.17
N GLN A 7 -15.35 -4.02 -8.68
CA GLN A 7 -15.03 -3.94 -10.11
C GLN A 7 -13.72 -4.66 -10.48
N VAL A 8 -13.23 -5.56 -9.63
CA VAL A 8 -12.04 -6.37 -9.91
C VAL A 8 -12.17 -7.06 -11.27
N GLY A 9 -11.12 -6.96 -12.09
CA GLY A 9 -11.05 -7.55 -13.43
C GLY A 9 -11.76 -6.76 -14.54
N LYS A 10 -12.41 -5.64 -14.22
CA LYS A 10 -13.07 -4.79 -15.21
C LYS A 10 -12.29 -3.51 -15.46
N TRP A 11 -12.46 -2.95 -16.67
CA TRP A 11 -12.09 -1.56 -16.91
C TRP A 11 -13.05 -0.65 -16.17
N VAL A 12 -12.53 0.42 -15.57
CA VAL A 12 -13.33 1.35 -14.79
C VAL A 12 -13.02 2.81 -15.13
N LYS A 13 -14.06 3.64 -15.15
CA LYS A 13 -13.93 5.08 -14.99
C LYS A 13 -13.88 5.41 -13.50
N LEU A 14 -12.71 5.84 -13.02
CA LEU A 14 -12.53 6.28 -11.64
C LEU A 14 -12.78 7.79 -11.51
N THR A 15 -13.57 8.17 -10.52
CA THR A 15 -13.68 9.57 -10.08
C THR A 15 -13.13 9.68 -8.67
N GLY A 16 -12.23 10.63 -8.42
CA GLY A 16 -11.59 10.80 -7.12
C GLY A 16 -10.96 12.17 -6.97
N SER A 17 -10.16 12.33 -5.93
CA SER A 17 -9.26 13.47 -5.77
C SER A 17 -7.83 12.92 -5.70
N PRO A 18 -6.88 13.45 -6.47
CA PRO A 18 -5.50 13.06 -6.33
C PRO A 18 -4.92 13.67 -5.05
N VAL A 19 -4.05 12.92 -4.38
CA VAL A 19 -3.38 13.31 -3.15
C VAL A 19 -1.91 12.94 -3.26
N TYR A 20 -1.04 13.85 -2.82
CA TYR A 20 0.39 13.79 -3.06
C TYR A 20 1.14 14.02 -1.76
N ARG A 21 2.15 13.18 -1.50
CA ARG A 21 3.13 13.41 -0.44
C ARG A 21 4.46 12.78 -0.84
N ASN A 22 5.52 13.58 -0.86
CA ASN A 22 6.82 13.16 -1.40
C ASN A 22 6.64 12.58 -2.81
N ASN A 23 7.19 11.40 -3.09
CA ASN A 23 7.01 10.62 -4.31
C ASN A 23 5.78 9.69 -4.29
N LEU A 24 4.92 9.74 -3.26
CA LEU A 24 3.69 8.95 -3.22
C LEU A 24 2.52 9.75 -3.80
N THR A 25 1.90 9.21 -4.84
CA THR A 25 0.65 9.71 -5.42
C THR A 25 -0.43 8.66 -5.24
N VAL A 26 -1.58 9.06 -4.69
CA VAL A 26 -2.77 8.21 -4.58
C VAL A 26 -4.00 8.95 -5.09
N ILE A 27 -5.00 8.20 -5.53
CA ILE A 27 -6.33 8.75 -5.84
C ILE A 27 -7.29 8.30 -4.74
N ALA A 28 -7.81 9.26 -3.98
CA ALA A 28 -8.92 9.04 -3.06
C ALA A 28 -10.20 8.84 -3.88
N ALA A 29 -10.46 7.59 -4.27
CA ALA A 29 -11.60 7.23 -5.11
C ALA A 29 -12.94 7.52 -4.42
N ARG A 30 -13.83 8.17 -5.17
CA ARG A 30 -15.22 8.48 -4.79
C ARG A 30 -16.23 7.61 -5.53
N SER A 31 -15.89 7.12 -6.73
CA SER A 31 -16.66 6.13 -7.47
C SER A 31 -15.77 5.37 -8.47
N ALA A 32 -16.18 4.15 -8.77
CA ALA A 32 -15.62 3.30 -9.83
C ALA A 32 -16.77 2.72 -10.66
N GLU A 33 -16.92 3.18 -11.89
CA GLU A 33 -17.96 2.71 -12.81
C GLU A 33 -17.35 1.79 -13.85
N ALA A 34 -17.89 0.59 -14.01
CA ALA A 34 -17.42 -0.33 -15.05
C ALA A 34 -17.67 0.28 -16.43
N ILE A 35 -16.68 0.14 -17.31
CA ILE A 35 -16.73 0.58 -18.70
C ILE A 35 -16.21 -0.54 -19.60
N ASP A 36 -16.53 -0.45 -20.89
CA ASP A 36 -15.86 -1.28 -21.88
C ASP A 36 -14.37 -0.94 -21.97
N PRO A 37 -13.51 -1.92 -22.34
CA PRO A 37 -12.09 -1.67 -22.57
C PRO A 37 -11.88 -0.48 -23.51
N PRO A 38 -11.12 0.56 -23.12
CA PRO A 38 -10.88 1.70 -23.97
C PRO A 38 -10.02 1.29 -25.19
N SER A 39 -10.23 1.97 -26.32
CA SER A 39 -9.38 1.79 -27.50
C SER A 39 -7.93 2.15 -27.16
N GLY A 40 -6.99 1.29 -27.54
CA GLY A 40 -5.57 1.46 -27.19
C GLY A 40 -5.24 1.15 -25.72
N ALA A 41 -6.10 0.41 -25.03
CA ALA A 41 -5.86 -0.06 -23.67
C ALA A 41 -4.46 -0.67 -23.52
N VAL A 42 -3.66 -0.08 -22.63
CA VAL A 42 -2.36 -0.62 -22.24
C VAL A 42 -2.60 -1.88 -21.42
N LYS A 43 -1.84 -2.95 -21.72
CA LYS A 43 -1.87 -4.16 -20.89
C LYS A 43 -1.20 -3.85 -19.55
N PRO A 44 -1.84 -4.20 -18.41
CA PRO A 44 -1.19 -4.06 -17.11
C PRO A 44 0.15 -4.78 -17.10
N ASP A 45 1.16 -4.16 -16.49
CA ASP A 45 2.46 -4.79 -16.25
C ASP A 45 2.24 -6.08 -15.44
N ALA A 46 2.85 -7.18 -15.89
CA ALA A 46 2.81 -8.45 -15.16
C ALA A 46 3.56 -8.37 -13.82
N GLY A 47 4.37 -7.32 -13.64
CA GLY A 47 5.22 -7.12 -12.50
C GLY A 47 6.57 -7.78 -12.73
N LYS A 48 7.64 -7.07 -12.39
CA LYS A 48 9.01 -7.58 -12.42
C LYS A 48 9.47 -7.86 -11.00
N SER A 49 9.79 -9.11 -10.70
CA SER A 49 10.46 -9.45 -9.44
C SER A 49 11.86 -8.81 -9.41
N LEU A 50 12.16 -8.13 -8.31
CA LEU A 50 13.48 -7.56 -8.02
C LEU A 50 14.29 -8.44 -7.08
N GLY A 51 13.72 -9.55 -6.60
CA GLY A 51 14.32 -10.47 -5.64
C GLY A 51 13.83 -10.28 -4.21
N GLU A 52 14.45 -11.01 -3.29
CA GLU A 52 14.16 -10.96 -1.86
C GLU A 52 15.00 -9.88 -1.17
N PHE A 53 14.34 -9.08 -0.31
CA PHE A 53 14.97 -8.02 0.46
C PHE A 53 14.54 -8.10 1.92
N SER A 54 15.45 -7.77 2.84
CA SER A 54 15.13 -7.51 4.24
C SER A 54 15.18 -6.01 4.50
N LEU A 55 14.02 -5.42 4.73
CA LEU A 55 13.82 -3.97 4.77
C LEU A 55 13.35 -3.54 6.16
N LEU A 56 13.87 -2.41 6.64
CA LEU A 56 13.49 -1.78 7.91
C LEU A 56 12.65 -0.53 7.63
N GLY A 57 11.52 -0.38 8.31
CA GLY A 57 10.61 0.74 8.08
C GLY A 57 9.45 0.82 9.06
N GLU A 58 8.36 1.44 8.60
CA GLU A 58 7.11 1.63 9.34
C GLU A 58 5.90 1.27 8.45
N ILE A 59 4.91 0.57 9.02
CA ILE A 59 3.63 0.32 8.34
C ILE A 59 2.66 1.47 8.59
N LEU A 60 2.10 2.00 7.51
CA LEU A 60 1.20 3.14 7.43
C LEU A 60 -0.06 2.77 6.65
N ASP A 61 -1.12 3.59 6.72
CA ASP A 61 -2.26 3.46 5.79
C ASP A 61 -2.12 4.39 4.58
N SER A 62 -2.59 3.92 3.42
CA SER A 62 -2.54 4.64 2.15
C SER A 62 -3.53 5.81 2.01
N LYS A 63 -4.27 6.18 3.05
CA LYS A 63 -5.27 7.26 3.02
C LYS A 63 -4.79 8.47 3.82
N CYS A 64 -4.50 8.29 5.10
CA CYS A 64 -4.14 9.37 6.00
C CYS A 64 -2.71 9.84 5.75
N TYR A 65 -1.75 8.92 5.54
CA TYR A 65 -0.36 9.30 5.30
C TYR A 65 -0.19 10.28 4.12
N PRO A 66 -0.80 10.06 2.94
CA PRO A 66 -0.69 11.01 1.82
C PRO A 66 -1.33 12.37 2.10
N GLY A 67 -2.20 12.50 3.10
CA GLY A 67 -2.79 13.77 3.52
C GLY A 67 -4.30 13.91 3.31
N VAL A 68 -5.03 12.81 3.07
CA VAL A 68 -6.52 12.85 3.09
C VAL A 68 -7.02 13.23 4.49
N MET A 69 -6.28 12.84 5.54
CA MET A 69 -6.56 13.16 6.95
C MET A 69 -5.24 13.39 7.70
N LYS A 70 -5.25 14.11 8.82
CA LYS A 70 -4.10 14.33 9.72
C LYS A 70 -4.40 13.74 11.11
N PRO A 71 -3.40 13.23 11.87
CA PRO A 71 -1.99 13.00 11.51
C PRO A 71 -1.82 11.78 10.58
N GLY A 72 -0.64 11.61 9.99
CA GLY A 72 -0.40 10.58 8.96
C GLY A 72 0.75 9.60 9.24
N GLN A 73 1.51 9.72 10.32
CA GLN A 73 2.67 8.86 10.62
C GLN A 73 2.94 8.74 12.12
N THR A 74 3.75 7.76 12.54
CA THR A 74 4.22 7.50 13.92
C THR A 74 3.10 7.13 14.91
N LYS A 75 3.45 6.99 16.19
CA LYS A 75 2.51 6.61 17.27
C LYS A 75 1.25 7.47 17.34
N THR A 76 1.31 8.75 16.99
CA THR A 76 0.12 9.65 16.96
C THR A 76 -0.90 9.24 15.89
N HIS A 77 -0.46 8.54 14.86
CA HIS A 77 -1.27 8.06 13.75
C HIS A 77 -1.78 6.62 13.93
N ARG A 78 -1.18 5.84 14.83
CA ARG A 78 -1.41 4.40 14.99
C ARG A 78 -2.88 4.01 15.04
N SER A 79 -3.69 4.67 15.87
CA SER A 79 -5.12 4.35 16.02
C SER A 79 -5.93 4.65 14.74
N CYS A 80 -5.59 5.72 14.03
CA CYS A 80 -6.21 6.09 12.77
C CYS A 80 -5.84 5.10 11.65
N ALA A 81 -4.55 4.76 11.56
CA ALA A 81 -4.03 3.79 10.61
C ALA A 81 -4.66 2.40 10.82
N ILE A 82 -4.71 1.91 12.07
CA ILE A 82 -5.36 0.64 12.43
C ILE A 82 -6.81 0.63 11.96
N ARG A 83 -7.57 1.70 12.24
CA ARG A 83 -8.97 1.79 11.81
C ARG A 83 -9.09 1.78 10.28
N CYS A 84 -8.27 2.52 9.56
CA CYS A 84 -8.29 2.55 8.10
C CYS A 84 -7.94 1.19 7.50
N ILE A 85 -6.85 0.56 7.96
CA ILE A 85 -6.40 -0.75 7.49
C ILE A 85 -7.46 -1.81 7.82
N SER A 86 -8.02 -1.82 9.03
CA SER A 86 -9.11 -2.75 9.38
C SER A 86 -10.35 -2.58 8.49
N GLY A 87 -10.59 -1.37 7.97
CA GLY A 87 -11.68 -1.04 7.05
C GLY A 87 -11.38 -1.35 5.59
N GLY A 88 -10.24 -1.99 5.28
CA GLY A 88 -9.86 -2.41 3.94
C GLY A 88 -8.96 -1.44 3.18
N VAL A 89 -8.48 -0.35 3.80
CA VAL A 89 -7.46 0.51 3.17
C VAL A 89 -6.15 -0.28 3.05
N PRO A 90 -5.51 -0.33 1.86
CA PRO A 90 -4.25 -1.05 1.69
C PRO A 90 -3.16 -0.51 2.62
N PRO A 91 -2.45 -1.39 3.36
CA PRO A 91 -1.27 -1.00 4.12
C PRO A 91 -0.10 -0.65 3.18
N VAL A 92 0.63 0.41 3.52
CA VAL A 92 1.85 0.85 2.83
C VAL A 92 3.00 0.77 3.81
N PHE A 93 4.09 0.16 3.39
CA PHE A 93 5.34 0.10 4.12
C PHE A 93 6.27 1.20 3.62
N LEU A 94 6.60 2.14 4.51
CA LEU A 94 7.56 3.20 4.24
C LEU A 94 8.94 2.75 4.70
N VAL A 95 9.90 2.76 3.78
CA VAL A 95 11.31 2.49 4.03
C VAL A 95 12.16 3.64 3.48
N TYR A 96 13.41 3.70 3.93
CA TYR A 96 14.37 4.69 3.48
C TYR A 96 15.54 4.00 2.77
N ASN A 97 15.92 4.48 1.59
CA ASN A 97 17.12 3.99 0.92
C ASN A 97 18.39 4.56 1.61
N GLN A 98 19.58 4.14 1.14
CA GLN A 98 20.86 4.63 1.68
C GLN A 98 21.09 6.14 1.52
N GLN A 99 20.39 6.78 0.58
CA GLN A 99 20.44 8.22 0.32
C GLN A 99 19.41 8.99 1.17
N GLY A 100 18.57 8.29 1.93
CA GLY A 100 17.50 8.87 2.75
C GLY A 100 16.18 9.09 2.00
N ASP A 101 16.06 8.64 0.76
CA ASP A 101 14.82 8.79 0.00
C ASP A 101 13.75 7.81 0.48
N ASN A 102 12.49 8.27 0.44
CA ASN A 102 11.33 7.46 0.77
C ASN A 102 11.05 6.45 -0.35
N LEU A 103 10.85 5.19 0.02
CA LEU A 103 10.29 4.16 -0.83
C LEU A 103 9.02 3.62 -0.18
N TYR A 104 7.97 3.45 -0.98
CA TYR A 104 6.67 2.96 -0.54
C TYR A 104 6.40 1.62 -1.18
N LEU A 105 6.07 0.63 -0.37
CA LEU A 105 5.73 -0.71 -0.81
C LEU A 105 4.32 -1.05 -0.34
N LEU A 106 3.43 -1.45 -1.25
CA LEU A 106 2.18 -2.07 -0.84
C LEU A 106 2.47 -3.45 -0.24
N LEU A 107 1.83 -3.78 0.88
CA LEU A 107 2.03 -5.07 1.52
C LEU A 107 0.93 -6.06 1.14
N VAL A 108 1.35 -7.25 0.73
CA VAL A 108 0.49 -8.42 0.49
C VAL A 108 1.18 -9.67 1.01
N ASP A 109 0.43 -10.76 1.19
CA ASP A 109 1.07 -12.03 1.51
C ASP A 109 1.72 -12.69 0.27
N ARG A 110 2.39 -13.82 0.51
CA ARG A 110 3.06 -14.60 -0.54
C ARG A 110 2.11 -15.05 -1.66
N GLN A 111 0.80 -15.08 -1.41
CA GLN A 111 -0.26 -15.46 -2.35
C GLN A 111 -1.00 -14.24 -2.95
N ASN A 112 -0.46 -13.03 -2.79
CA ASN A 112 -1.05 -11.76 -3.22
C ASN A 112 -2.38 -11.42 -2.51
N GLN A 113 -2.64 -11.99 -1.33
CA GLN A 113 -3.85 -11.69 -0.58
C GLN A 113 -3.65 -10.50 0.37
N ALA A 114 -4.76 -9.84 0.68
CA ALA A 114 -4.80 -8.77 1.65
C ALA A 114 -4.34 -9.27 3.04
N ILE A 115 -3.56 -8.45 3.75
CA ILE A 115 -3.01 -8.79 5.05
C ILE A 115 -3.62 -7.97 6.20
N ASN A 116 -4.56 -7.07 5.88
CA ASN A 116 -5.06 -6.00 6.74
C ASN A 116 -5.25 -6.37 8.22
N SER A 117 -6.07 -7.38 8.54
CA SER A 117 -6.35 -7.76 9.93
C SER A 117 -5.18 -8.45 10.64
N ARG A 118 -4.23 -9.04 9.89
CA ARG A 118 -3.11 -9.83 10.43
C ARG A 118 -1.94 -8.98 10.93
N ILE A 119 -1.92 -7.69 10.62
CA ILE A 119 -0.80 -6.79 10.92
C ILE A 119 -1.15 -5.62 11.85
N LEU A 120 -2.38 -5.55 12.35
CA LEU A 120 -2.88 -4.38 13.08
C LEU A 120 -2.07 -4.04 14.34
N ASP A 121 -1.54 -5.07 15.00
CA ASP A 121 -0.71 -4.96 16.20
C ASP A 121 0.71 -4.42 15.92
N LYS A 122 1.11 -4.35 14.65
CA LYS A 122 2.45 -3.94 14.18
C LYS A 122 2.47 -2.57 13.50
N VAL A 123 1.30 -1.94 13.33
CA VAL A 123 1.16 -0.66 12.63
C VAL A 123 1.82 0.48 13.40
N ALA A 124 2.49 1.38 12.68
CA ALA A 124 3.19 2.55 13.20
C ALA A 124 4.33 2.28 14.21
N ASP A 125 4.77 1.02 14.32
CA ASP A 125 5.93 0.60 15.10
C ASP A 125 7.10 0.28 14.15
N PRO A 126 8.36 0.52 14.56
CA PRO A 126 9.53 0.13 13.77
C PRO A 126 9.56 -1.38 13.53
N ILE A 127 9.69 -1.78 12.27
CA ILE A 127 9.55 -3.19 11.89
C ILE A 127 10.46 -3.56 10.74
N ARG A 128 11.00 -4.78 10.82
CA ARG A 128 11.73 -5.43 9.74
C ARG A 128 10.83 -6.43 9.04
N ILE A 129 10.79 -6.34 7.71
CA ILE A 129 10.04 -7.26 6.86
C ILE A 129 10.98 -7.84 5.81
N THR A 130 11.03 -9.16 5.72
CA THR A 130 11.78 -9.88 4.69
C THR A 130 10.81 -10.51 3.71
N GLY A 131 11.00 -10.26 2.41
CA GLY A 131 10.13 -10.80 1.38
C GLY A 131 10.53 -10.40 -0.04
N GLU A 132 9.76 -10.88 -1.00
CA GLU A 132 9.96 -10.59 -2.42
C GLU A 132 9.43 -9.20 -2.76
N VAL A 133 10.27 -8.36 -3.36
CA VAL A 133 9.85 -7.07 -3.91
C VAL A 133 9.52 -7.23 -5.38
N VAL A 134 8.30 -6.86 -5.76
CA VAL A 134 7.82 -6.86 -7.14
C VAL A 134 7.52 -5.43 -7.56
N GLN A 135 8.06 -5.03 -8.71
CA GLN A 135 7.84 -3.72 -9.30
C GLN A 135 6.75 -3.80 -10.38
N TYR A 136 5.75 -2.92 -10.29
CA TYR A 136 4.70 -2.70 -11.29
C TYR A 136 4.79 -1.26 -11.78
N GLY A 137 5.42 -1.01 -12.93
CA GLY A 137 5.71 0.36 -13.36
C GLY A 137 6.54 1.13 -12.31
N ASP A 138 5.96 2.17 -11.73
CA ASP A 138 6.55 3.02 -10.67
C ASP A 138 6.16 2.59 -9.24
N MET A 139 5.34 1.55 -9.08
CA MET A 139 4.87 1.04 -7.81
C MET A 139 5.66 -0.19 -7.36
N PHE A 140 5.92 -0.30 -6.06
CA PHE A 140 6.51 -1.50 -5.45
C PHE A 140 5.48 -2.24 -4.58
N VAL A 141 5.54 -3.55 -4.62
CA VAL A 141 4.76 -4.47 -3.78
C VAL A 141 5.75 -5.37 -3.05
N LEU A 142 5.61 -5.47 -1.73
CA LEU A 142 6.37 -6.42 -0.91
C LEU A 142 5.48 -7.60 -0.54
N LYS A 143 5.86 -8.78 -1.02
CA LYS A 143 5.23 -10.06 -0.73
C LYS A 143 5.95 -10.73 0.42
N ALA A 144 5.31 -10.81 1.57
CA ALA A 144 5.91 -11.38 2.76
C ALA A 144 4.86 -12.06 3.64
N ASP A 145 5.27 -13.03 4.45
CA ASP A 145 4.37 -13.65 5.42
C ASP A 145 4.16 -12.68 6.61
N PRO A 146 2.92 -12.24 6.92
CA PRO A 146 2.67 -11.35 8.05
C PRO A 146 3.17 -11.88 9.39
N GLU A 147 3.19 -13.21 9.56
CA GLU A 147 3.68 -13.87 10.78
C GLU A 147 5.20 -13.80 10.91
N SER A 148 5.94 -13.53 9.82
CA SER A 148 7.40 -13.38 9.83
C SER A 148 7.87 -11.94 10.06
N TYR A 149 6.97 -11.02 10.40
CA TYR A 149 7.31 -9.62 10.59
C TYR A 149 7.95 -9.41 11.96
N GLU A 150 9.11 -8.76 12.00
CA GLU A 150 9.91 -8.61 13.21
C GLU A 150 9.85 -7.18 13.72
N LEU A 151 9.15 -6.95 14.84
CA LEU A 151 9.20 -5.66 15.52
C LEU A 151 10.63 -5.39 16.01
N VAL A 152 11.14 -4.19 15.74
CA VAL A 152 12.46 -3.78 16.21
C VAL A 152 12.27 -3.00 17.50
N THR A 153 12.64 -3.61 18.62
CA THR A 153 12.72 -2.89 19.90
C THR A 153 13.77 -1.79 19.81
N GLN A 154 13.38 -0.58 20.20
CA GLN A 154 14.31 0.52 20.49
C GLN A 154 15.06 0.26 21.79
#